data_AF-A0A105T4E7-F1
#
_entry.id   AF-A0A105T4E7-F1
#
_cell.length_a   1.000
_cell.length_b   1.000
_cell.length_c   1.000
_cell.angle_alpha   90.00
_cell.angle_beta   90.00
_cell.angle_gamma   90.00
#
_symmetry.space_group_name_H-M   'P 1'
#
loop_
_entity.id
_entity.type
_entity.pdbx_description
1 polymer ?
#
loop_
_entity_poly.entity_id
_entity_poly.type
_entity_poly.pdbx_seq_one_letter_code
_entity_poly.pdbx_strand_id
1 'polypeptide(L)'
;MNNIDWSQLRSAADIAAEKETSRLAPLIAEEVKWVEQERSFVSVQLEALEDGEKIPGTERQWRDHRILVRAWQEGAEYYPDSRHRPIRPS
;
A
#
# COMPACT_ATOMS: atom_id res chain seq x y z
N MET A 1 43.32 16.72 -24.88
CA MET A 1 42.82 16.98 -23.52
C MET A 1 41.35 16.61 -23.52
N ASN A 2 40.96 15.53 -22.87
CA ASN A 2 39.57 15.06 -22.86
C ASN A 2 38.76 15.94 -21.91
N ASN A 3 37.78 16.65 -22.47
CA ASN A 3 36.80 17.42 -21.73
C ASN A 3 35.76 16.44 -21.15
N ILE A 4 36.00 15.92 -19.95
CA ILE A 4 34.98 15.15 -19.23
C ILE A 4 33.84 16.12 -18.93
N ASP A 5 32.65 15.83 -19.45
CA ASP A 5 31.45 16.59 -19.16
C ASP A 5 30.94 16.21 -17.76
N TRP A 6 31.35 17.01 -16.77
CA TRP A 6 30.98 16.83 -15.37
C TRP A 6 29.48 17.00 -15.11
N SER A 7 28.69 17.52 -16.07
CA SER A 7 27.22 17.62 -15.97
C SER A 7 26.51 16.27 -16.06
N GLN A 8 27.21 15.23 -16.55
CA GLN A 8 26.70 13.86 -16.68
C GLN A 8 27.03 12.97 -15.47
N LEU A 9 27.75 13.50 -14.47
CA LEU A 9 28.08 12.74 -13.27
C LEU A 9 26.91 12.76 -12.30
N ARG A 10 26.23 11.61 -12.18
CA ARG A 10 25.28 11.36 -11.10
C ARG A 10 25.98 11.54 -9.76
N SER A 11 25.34 12.29 -8.87
CA SER A 11 25.82 12.42 -7.51
C SER A 11 25.62 11.09 -6.76
N ALA A 12 26.39 10.88 -5.68
CA ALA A 12 26.17 9.75 -4.79
C ALA A 12 24.74 9.72 -4.22
N ALA A 13 24.12 10.90 -4.06
CA ALA A 13 22.73 11.03 -3.63
C ALA A 13 21.74 10.49 -4.67
N ASP A 14 21.96 10.77 -5.96
CA ASP A 14 21.10 10.27 -7.05
C ASP A 14 21.14 8.74 -7.14
N ILE A 15 22.34 8.17 -6.98
CA ILE A 15 22.54 6.71 -7.00
C ILE A 15 21.85 6.06 -5.79
N ALA A 16 21.95 6.67 -4.61
CA ALA A 16 21.30 6.18 -3.40
C ALA A 16 19.76 6.24 -3.53
N ALA A 17 19.22 7.33 -4.07
CA ALA A 17 17.79 7.50 -4.29
C ALA A 17 17.25 6.47 -5.30
N GLU A 18 17.95 6.25 -6.42
CA GLU A 18 17.56 5.24 -7.42
C GLU A 18 17.58 3.82 -6.84
N LYS A 19 18.62 3.50 -6.06
CA LYS A 19 18.72 2.20 -5.39
C LYS A 19 17.57 1.98 -4.41
N GLU A 20 17.20 3.00 -3.66
CA GLU A 20 16.08 2.94 -2.72
C GLU A 20 14.74 2.78 -3.43
N THR A 21 14.49 3.56 -4.49
CA THR A 21 13.29 3.39 -5.34
C THR A 21 13.23 1.98 -5.91
N SER A 22 14.35 1.45 -6.41
CA SER A 22 14.42 0.07 -6.93
C SER A 22 14.14 -0.98 -5.86
N ARG A 23 14.54 -0.72 -4.61
CA ARG A 23 14.26 -1.60 -3.46
C ARG A 23 12.78 -1.58 -3.07
N LEU A 24 12.15 -0.40 -3.10
CA LEU A 24 10.76 -0.21 -2.70
C LEU A 24 9.75 -0.62 -3.77
N ALA A 25 10.07 -0.44 -5.06
CA ALA A 25 9.18 -0.74 -6.17
C ALA A 25 8.44 -2.10 -6.09
N PRO A 26 9.12 -3.25 -5.83
CA PRO A 26 8.40 -4.52 -5.70
C PRO A 26 7.47 -4.58 -4.48
N LEU A 27 7.82 -3.91 -3.37
CA LEU A 27 6.97 -3.86 -2.17
C LEU A 27 5.72 -3.01 -2.43
N ILE A 28 5.90 -1.85 -3.06
CA ILE A 28 4.79 -0.98 -3.48
C ILE A 28 3.83 -1.75 -4.40
N ALA A 29 4.36 -2.48 -5.38
CA ALA A 29 3.55 -3.30 -6.29
C ALA A 29 2.74 -4.38 -5.55
N GLU A 30 3.34 -5.01 -4.53
CA GLU A 30 2.63 -5.97 -3.68
C GLU A 30 1.49 -5.32 -2.88
N GLU A 31 1.75 -4.14 -2.29
CA GLU A 31 0.73 -3.41 -1.53
C GLU A 31 -0.41 -2.91 -2.41
N VAL A 32 -0.14 -2.42 -3.63
CA VAL A 32 -1.20 -2.05 -4.60
C VAL A 32 -2.11 -3.23 -4.87
N LYS A 33 -1.53 -4.40 -5.17
CA LYS A 33 -2.28 -5.63 -5.39
C LYS A 33 -3.07 -6.04 -4.15
N TRP A 34 -2.47 -5.94 -2.97
CA TRP A 34 -3.16 -6.25 -1.72
C TRP A 34 -4.36 -5.32 -1.47
N VAL A 35 -4.22 -4.01 -1.68
CA VAL A 35 -5.32 -3.04 -1.53
C VAL A 35 -6.49 -3.36 -2.45
N GLU A 36 -6.23 -3.72 -3.72
CA GLU A 36 -7.29 -4.10 -4.66
C GLU A 36 -8.05 -5.36 -4.21
N GLN A 37 -7.32 -6.37 -3.75
CA GLN A 37 -7.89 -7.60 -3.22
C GLN A 37 -8.69 -7.34 -1.94
N GLU A 38 -8.13 -6.56 -1.03
CA GLU A 38 -8.76 -6.24 0.25
C GLU A 38 -10.03 -5.41 0.05
N ARG A 39 -10.04 -4.44 -0.89
CA ARG A 39 -11.25 -3.68 -1.24
C ARG A 39 -12.36 -4.58 -1.75
N SER A 40 -12.02 -5.57 -2.58
CA SER A 40 -12.99 -6.53 -3.10
C SER A 40 -13.54 -7.42 -1.98
N PHE A 41 -12.66 -7.89 -1.09
CA PHE A 41 -13.04 -8.69 0.07
C PHE A 41 -13.98 -7.92 1.02
N VAL A 42 -13.67 -6.66 1.33
CA VAL A 42 -14.51 -5.82 2.19
C VAL A 42 -15.90 -5.57 1.60
N SER A 43 -16.02 -5.42 0.27
CA SER A 43 -17.34 -5.32 -0.37
C SER A 43 -18.18 -6.57 -0.13
N VAL A 44 -17.60 -7.76 -0.30
CA VAL A 44 -18.29 -9.04 -0.03
C VAL A 44 -18.71 -9.16 1.43
N GLN A 45 -17.88 -8.71 2.38
CA GLN A 45 -18.26 -8.74 3.80
C GLN A 45 -19.43 -7.81 4.12
N LEU A 46 -19.47 -6.63 3.50
CA LEU A 46 -20.58 -5.69 3.66
C LEU A 46 -21.87 -6.23 3.02
N GLU A 47 -21.79 -6.82 1.82
CA GLU A 47 -22.93 -7.49 1.17
C GLU A 47 -23.48 -8.63 2.03
N ALA A 48 -22.62 -9.49 2.58
CA ALA A 48 -23.03 -10.57 3.48
C ALA A 48 -23.78 -10.05 4.72
N LEU A 49 -23.32 -8.95 5.31
CA LEU A 49 -24.01 -8.31 6.44
C LEU A 49 -25.35 -7.69 6.03
N GLU A 50 -25.46 -7.11 4.85
CA GLU A 50 -26.71 -6.60 4.28
C GLU A 50 -27.72 -7.73 4.04
N ASP A 51 -27.25 -8.90 3.63
CA ASP A 51 -28.04 -10.13 3.48
C ASP A 51 -28.39 -10.81 4.81
N GLY A 52 -27.88 -10.28 5.93
CA GLY A 52 -28.15 -10.78 7.29
C GLY A 52 -27.30 -11.97 7.72
N GLU A 53 -26.21 -12.26 7.01
CA GLU A 53 -25.25 -13.28 7.41
C GLU A 53 -24.50 -12.88 8.69
N LYS A 54 -24.14 -13.88 9.50
CA LYS A 54 -23.32 -13.69 10.69
C LYS A 54 -21.85 -13.94 10.37
N ILE A 55 -21.14 -12.87 10.06
CA ILE A 55 -19.69 -12.87 9.84
C ILE A 55 -18.96 -12.16 11.00
N PRO A 56 -17.63 -12.33 11.14
CA PRO A 56 -16.81 -11.55 12.07
C PRO A 56 -16.95 -10.03 11.88
N GLY A 57 -17.01 -9.30 12.99
CA GLY A 57 -17.18 -7.84 12.99
C GLY A 57 -18.59 -7.33 12.64
N THR A 58 -18.75 -6.02 12.70
CA THR A 58 -19.98 -5.28 12.41
C THR A 58 -19.85 -4.49 11.11
N GLU A 59 -20.99 -4.10 10.52
CA GLU A 59 -21.02 -3.26 9.32
C GLU A 59 -20.20 -1.97 9.50
N ARG A 60 -20.28 -1.35 10.69
CA ARG A 60 -19.51 -0.15 10.99
C ARG A 60 -18.00 -0.42 10.98
N GLN A 61 -17.55 -1.51 11.61
CA GLN A 61 -16.14 -1.89 11.63
C GLN A 61 -15.61 -2.18 10.23
N TRP A 62 -16.39 -2.85 9.38
CA TRP A 62 -16.02 -3.09 7.98
C TRP A 62 -15.96 -1.80 7.16
N ARG A 63 -16.88 -0.86 7.38
CA ARG A 63 -16.83 0.47 6.73
C ARG A 63 -15.60 1.28 7.17
N ASP A 64 -15.23 1.23 8.45
CA ASP A 64 -14.04 1.89 8.98
C ASP A 64 -12.76 1.24 8.42
N HIS A 65 -12.68 -0.08 8.40
CA HIS A 65 -11.58 -0.81 7.75
C HIS A 65 -11.45 -0.44 6.27
N ARG A 66 -12.55 -0.32 5.53
CA ARG A 66 -12.54 0.13 4.13
C ARG A 66 -11.89 1.50 3.94
N ILE A 67 -12.08 2.42 4.88
CA ILE A 67 -11.46 3.75 4.86
C ILE A 67 -9.95 3.63 5.05
N LEU A 68 -9.52 2.82 6.02
CA LEU A 68 -8.09 2.56 6.26
C LEU A 68 -7.41 1.91 5.06
N VAL A 69 -8.05 0.90 4.44
CA VAL A 69 -7.53 0.24 3.22
C VAL A 69 -7.41 1.23 2.06
N ARG A 70 -8.35 2.17 1.90
CA ARG A 70 -8.26 3.22 0.87
C ARG A 70 -7.15 4.24 1.15
N ALA A 71 -6.82 4.45 2.42
CA ALA A 71 -5.75 5.35 2.83
C ALA A 71 -4.35 4.70 2.76
N TRP A 72 -4.26 3.37 2.63
CA TRP A 72 -3.01 2.62 2.56
C TRP A 72 -2.38 2.69 1.15
N GLN A 73 -1.61 3.75 0.90
CA GLN A 73 -0.94 4.02 -0.37
C GLN A 73 0.35 4.84 -0.15
N GLU A 74 1.09 5.15 -1.22
CA GLU A 74 2.28 6.01 -1.15
C GLU A 74 2.00 7.32 -0.41
N GLY A 75 2.87 7.65 0.55
CA GLY A 75 2.72 8.80 1.44
C GLY A 75 1.95 8.52 2.74
N ALA A 76 1.31 7.35 2.89
CA ALA A 76 0.76 6.92 4.16
C ALA A 76 1.88 6.52 5.15
N GLU A 77 1.62 6.71 6.44
CA GLU A 77 2.57 6.34 7.49
C GLU A 77 2.89 4.84 7.41
N TYR A 78 4.18 4.49 7.46
CA TYR A 78 4.72 3.12 7.36
C TYR A 78 4.49 2.39 6.04
N TYR A 79 3.86 2.98 5.03
CA TYR A 79 3.78 2.37 3.70
C TYR A 79 5.19 2.24 3.07
N PRO A 80 5.56 1.13 2.40
CA PRO A 80 4.77 -0.06 2.06
C PRO A 80 5.01 -1.27 3.01
N ASP A 81 5.29 -1.06 4.31
CA ASP A 81 5.57 -2.15 5.24
C ASP A 81 4.29 -2.94 5.59
N SER A 82 4.20 -4.18 5.08
CA SER A 82 3.04 -5.05 5.25
C SER A 82 2.65 -5.33 6.70
N ARG A 83 3.57 -5.17 7.66
CA ARG A 83 3.29 -5.32 9.10
C ARG A 83 2.36 -4.25 9.66
N HIS A 84 2.21 -3.14 8.94
CA HIS A 84 1.37 -2.00 9.32
C HIS A 84 0.09 -1.90 8.50
N ARG A 85 -0.22 -2.94 7.70
CA ARG A 85 -1.50 -3.03 6.99
C ARG A 85 -2.67 -2.89 7.97
N PRO A 86 -3.77 -2.24 7.55
CA PRO A 86 -5.01 -2.22 8.31
C PRO A 86 -5.46 -3.63 8.74
N ILE A 87 -5.86 -3.76 10.01
CA ILE A 87 -6.26 -5.03 10.60
C ILE A 87 -7.76 -5.24 10.38
N ARG A 88 -8.12 -6.43 9.88
CA ARG A 88 -9.51 -6.81 9.68
C ARG A 88 -10.28 -6.89 11.01
N PRO A 89 -11.59 -6.61 11.01
CA PRO A 89 -12.46 -6.88 12.14
C PRO A 89 -12.48 -8.37 12.53
N SER A 90 -12.69 -8.64 13.82
CA SER A 90 -12.83 -9.97 14.44
C SER A 90 -14.21 -10.17 15.03
#